data_AF-A0A1Q8E9E2-F1
#
_entry.id   AF-A0A1Q8E9E2-F1
#
_cell.length_a   1.000
_cell.length_b   1.000
_cell.length_c   1.000
_cell.angle_alpha   90.00
_cell.angle_beta   90.00
_cell.angle_gamma   90.00
#
_symmetry.space_group_name_H-M   'P 1'
#
loop_
_entity.id
_entity.type
_entity.pdbx_description
1 polymer ?
#
loop_
_entity_poly.entity_id
_entity_poly.type
_entity_poly.pdbx_seq_one_letter_code
_entity_poly.pdbx_strand_id
1 'polypeptide(L)'
;MSDYLPIRESLGYRNVKTALWNVFSVNLDAISIDEKLFESFSFIFQYKSYEMTMTISDTEKHVQFQAGEGGIFDIWFPNPKDELFGATFLHELMEDEKIKERTRRVFGRDEKAIEYAMQALKD
;
A
#
# COMPACT_ATOMS: atom_id res chain seq x y z
N MET A 1 8.39 -19.61 17.15
CA MET A 1 9.38 -18.66 16.61
C MET A 1 8.69 -17.97 15.45
N SER A 2 8.80 -16.64 15.40
CA SER A 2 8.05 -15.80 14.46
C SER A 2 8.62 -15.98 13.05
N ASP A 3 7.87 -16.58 12.13
CA ASP A 3 8.18 -16.66 10.67
C ASP A 3 8.03 -15.30 9.96
N TYR A 4 8.15 -14.21 10.73
CA TYR A 4 8.07 -12.84 10.27
C TYR A 4 9.45 -12.22 10.17
N LEU A 5 9.71 -11.60 9.02
CA LEU A 5 10.94 -10.88 8.73
C LEU A 5 10.89 -9.47 9.33
N PRO A 6 12.05 -8.83 9.53
CA PRO A 6 12.11 -7.38 9.64
C PRO A 6 11.34 -6.74 8.47
N ILE A 7 10.58 -5.66 8.71
CA ILE A 7 9.70 -5.05 7.70
C ILE A 7 10.46 -4.74 6.41
N ARG A 8 11.67 -4.18 6.51
CA ARG A 8 12.49 -3.84 5.34
C ARG A 8 12.94 -5.03 4.49
N GLU A 9 12.89 -6.24 5.06
CA GLU A 9 13.20 -7.50 4.39
C GLU A 9 11.94 -8.22 3.88
N SER A 10 10.75 -7.80 4.32
CA SER A 10 9.48 -8.39 3.91
C SER A 10 9.27 -8.28 2.39
N LEU A 11 8.49 -9.21 1.83
CA LEU A 11 8.13 -9.18 0.41
C LEU A 11 7.35 -7.90 0.05
N GLY A 12 6.38 -7.53 0.89
CA GLY A 12 5.55 -6.34 0.67
C GLY A 12 6.40 -5.07 0.61
N TYR A 13 7.32 -4.87 1.56
CA TYR A 13 8.21 -3.71 1.57
C TYR A 13 9.09 -3.64 0.32
N ARG A 14 9.71 -4.75 -0.07
CA ARG A 14 10.56 -4.80 -1.27
C ARG A 14 9.78 -4.44 -2.53
N ASN A 15 8.56 -4.96 -2.68
CA ASN A 15 7.72 -4.67 -3.84
C ASN A 15 7.25 -3.22 -3.86
N VAL A 16 6.80 -2.67 -2.71
CA VAL A 16 6.43 -1.24 -2.61
C VAL A 16 7.63 -0.34 -2.91
N LYS A 17 8.82 -0.67 -2.39
CA LYS A 17 10.06 0.06 -2.67
C LYS A 17 10.38 0.09 -4.16
N THR A 18 10.30 -1.05 -4.84
CA THR A 18 10.56 -1.13 -6.28
C THR A 18 9.53 -0.32 -7.07
N ALA A 19 8.24 -0.46 -6.77
CA ALA A 19 7.18 0.27 -7.46
C ALA A 19 7.30 1.80 -7.26
N LEU A 20 7.61 2.27 -6.04
CA LEU A 20 7.85 3.69 -5.76
C LEU A 20 9.03 4.23 -6.58
N TRP A 21 10.10 3.46 -6.70
CA TRP A 21 11.25 3.84 -7.51
C TRP A 21 10.90 3.91 -9.00
N ASN A 22 10.18 2.91 -9.52
CA ASN A 22 9.83 2.84 -10.93
C ASN A 22 8.84 3.95 -11.35
N VAL A 23 7.83 4.22 -10.53
CA VAL A 23 6.74 5.15 -10.87
C VAL A 23 7.10 6.59 -10.51
N PHE A 24 7.69 6.82 -9.34
CA PHE A 24 7.94 8.16 -8.81
C PHE A 24 9.42 8.52 -8.65
N SER A 25 10.35 7.58 -8.89
CA SER A 25 11.78 7.75 -8.61
C SER A 25 12.06 8.13 -7.15
N VAL A 26 11.30 7.55 -6.22
CA VAL A 26 11.42 7.78 -4.78
C VAL A 26 11.95 6.53 -4.08
N ASN A 27 12.94 6.72 -3.20
CA ASN A 27 13.48 5.63 -2.38
C ASN A 27 12.70 5.50 -1.07
N LEU A 28 11.97 4.39 -0.90
CA LEU A 28 11.23 4.10 0.33
C LEU A 28 12.12 4.07 1.57
N ASP A 29 13.40 3.66 1.45
CA ASP A 29 14.31 3.63 2.60
C ASP A 29 14.61 5.00 3.21
N ALA A 30 14.40 6.06 2.44
CA ALA A 30 14.58 7.45 2.87
C ALA A 30 13.31 8.05 3.50
N ILE A 31 12.19 7.32 3.49
CA ILE A 31 10.92 7.73 4.09
C ILE A 31 10.81 7.12 5.48
N SER A 32 10.30 7.90 6.44
CA SER A 32 9.94 7.36 7.75
C SER A 32 8.71 6.46 7.61
N ILE A 33 8.83 5.21 8.03
CA ILE A 33 7.73 4.25 8.05
C ILE A 33 7.21 4.08 9.48
N ASP A 34 5.90 3.92 9.61
CA ASP A 34 5.22 3.45 10.81
C ASP A 34 5.16 1.92 10.75
N GLU A 35 6.04 1.27 11.52
CA GLU A 35 6.14 -0.18 11.61
C GLU A 35 5.01 -0.76 12.48
N LYS A 36 4.34 -1.79 11.98
CA LYS A 36 3.24 -2.48 12.68
C LYS A 36 3.59 -3.96 12.87
N LEU A 37 2.69 -4.69 13.53
CA LEU A 37 2.89 -6.12 13.76
C LEU A 37 2.95 -6.89 12.44
N PHE A 38 3.64 -8.04 12.48
CA PHE A 38 3.57 -9.08 11.45
C PHE A 38 4.03 -8.68 10.06
N GLU A 39 4.99 -7.77 9.90
CA GLU A 39 5.47 -7.20 8.60
C GLU A 39 4.55 -6.12 8.00
N SER A 40 3.48 -5.72 8.68
CA SER A 40 2.64 -4.59 8.24
C SER A 40 3.34 -3.26 8.47
N PHE A 41 3.11 -2.28 7.61
CA PHE A 41 3.65 -0.92 7.77
C PHE A 41 2.81 0.10 7.02
N SER A 42 2.94 1.37 7.40
CA SER A 42 2.38 2.49 6.64
C SER A 42 3.35 3.66 6.56
N PHE A 43 3.18 4.52 5.57
CA PHE A 43 3.94 5.76 5.47
C PHE A 43 3.12 6.84 4.77
N ILE A 44 3.44 8.09 5.10
CA ILE A 44 2.89 9.24 4.40
C ILE A 44 3.68 9.45 3.11
N PHE A 45 2.95 9.61 2.01
CA PHE A 45 3.50 9.95 0.71
C PHE A 45 2.87 11.26 0.22
N GLN A 46 3.72 12.18 -0.23
CA GLN A 46 3.27 13.44 -0.82
C GLN A 46 3.56 13.41 -2.32
N TYR A 47 2.53 13.67 -3.11
CA TYR A 47 2.65 13.78 -4.55
C TYR A 47 1.79 14.93 -5.06
N LYS A 48 2.41 15.84 -5.82
CA LYS A 48 1.82 17.15 -6.19
C LYS A 48 1.35 17.88 -4.91
N SER A 49 0.10 18.32 -4.86
CA SER A 49 -0.50 18.99 -3.69
C SER A 49 -1.28 18.03 -2.78
N TYR A 50 -1.16 16.72 -2.98
CA TYR A 50 -1.91 15.71 -2.23
C TYR A 50 -1.01 14.97 -1.26
N GLU A 51 -1.51 14.80 -0.04
CA GLU A 51 -0.97 13.89 0.96
C GLU A 51 -1.84 12.64 1.00
N MET A 52 -1.20 11.47 1.01
CA MET A 52 -1.85 10.18 1.09
C MET A 52 -1.07 9.25 2.01
N THR A 53 -1.74 8.24 2.52
CA THR A 53 -1.09 7.15 3.23
C THR A 53 -1.05 5.94 2.32
N MET A 54 0.12 5.32 2.23
CA MET A 54 0.32 4.01 1.62
C MET A 54 0.57 2.99 2.72
N THR A 55 -0.05 1.83 2.62
CA THR A 55 0.02 0.80 3.68
C THR A 55 0.18 -0.59 3.09
N ILE A 56 0.89 -1.44 3.82
CA ILE A 56 0.82 -2.89 3.73
C ILE A 56 0.16 -3.39 5.02
N SER A 57 -0.96 -4.08 4.90
CA SER A 57 -1.71 -4.68 6.00
C SER A 57 -1.96 -6.17 5.76
N ASP A 58 -2.64 -6.81 6.70
CA ASP A 58 -3.11 -8.20 6.59
C ASP A 58 -2.02 -9.24 6.28
N THR A 59 -0.83 -9.02 6.82
CA THR A 59 0.39 -9.78 6.50
C THR A 59 0.53 -11.10 7.28
N GLU A 60 -0.43 -11.42 8.15
CA GLU A 60 -0.32 -12.60 9.03
C GLU A 60 -0.45 -13.92 8.24
N LYS A 61 0.61 -14.73 8.22
CA LYS A 61 0.73 -15.92 7.36
C LYS A 61 -0.07 -17.14 7.84
N HIS A 62 -0.53 -17.13 9.08
CA HIS A 62 -1.17 -18.29 9.74
C HIS A 62 -2.56 -18.00 10.30
N VAL A 63 -3.14 -16.85 9.94
CA VAL A 63 -4.45 -16.44 10.40
C VAL A 63 -5.43 -16.49 9.23
N GLN A 64 -6.60 -17.07 9.47
CA GLN A 64 -7.64 -17.14 8.46
C GLN A 64 -8.11 -15.74 8.06
N PHE A 65 -8.39 -15.54 6.78
CA PHE A 65 -8.81 -14.26 6.17
C PHE A 65 -7.72 -13.18 6.08
N GLN A 66 -6.48 -13.49 6.47
CA GLN A 66 -5.32 -12.64 6.21
C GLN A 66 -4.74 -12.95 4.83
N ALA A 67 -4.15 -11.94 4.19
CA ALA A 67 -3.53 -12.09 2.88
C ALA A 67 -2.19 -12.84 2.96
N GLY A 68 -1.54 -12.82 4.13
CA GLY A 68 -0.28 -13.51 4.38
C GLY A 68 0.90 -12.74 3.79
N GLU A 69 1.90 -13.47 3.30
CA GLU A 69 3.15 -12.86 2.83
C GLU A 69 2.90 -11.77 1.78
N GLY A 70 3.42 -10.57 2.04
CA GLY A 70 3.24 -9.39 1.20
C GLY A 70 1.95 -8.61 1.47
N GLY A 71 0.97 -9.16 2.17
CA GLY A 71 -0.21 -8.44 2.66
C GLY A 71 -1.11 -7.85 1.57
N ILE A 72 -1.96 -6.92 1.98
CA ILE A 72 -2.74 -6.04 1.11
C ILE A 72 -2.08 -4.67 1.07
N PHE A 73 -1.92 -4.15 -0.14
CA PHE A 73 -1.46 -2.80 -0.41
C PHE A 73 -2.66 -1.89 -0.64
N ASP A 74 -2.75 -0.81 0.15
CA ASP A 74 -3.77 0.22 -0.01
C ASP A 74 -3.15 1.61 -0.08
N ILE A 75 -3.80 2.47 -0.87
CA ILE A 75 -3.54 3.91 -0.96
C ILE A 75 -4.82 4.61 -0.55
N TRP A 76 -4.75 5.49 0.43
CA TRP A 76 -5.91 6.25 0.89
C TRP A 76 -5.55 7.69 1.23
N PHE A 77 -6.56 8.56 1.14
CA PHE A 77 -6.46 9.99 1.35
C PHE A 77 -7.27 10.39 2.59
N PRO A 78 -6.83 11.39 3.35
CA PRO A 78 -7.66 11.98 4.39
C PRO A 78 -8.98 12.48 3.81
N ASN A 79 -10.10 12.02 4.36
CA ASN A 79 -11.42 12.50 4.00
C ASN A 79 -12.19 12.91 5.27
N PRO A 80 -12.18 14.20 5.65
CA PRO A 80 -12.88 14.66 6.85
C PRO A 80 -14.41 14.60 6.72
N LYS A 81 -14.96 14.32 5.53
CA LYS A 81 -16.40 14.11 5.33
C LYS A 81 -16.81 12.65 5.55
N ASP A 82 -15.86 11.73 5.61
CA ASP A 82 -16.12 10.36 6.02
C ASP A 82 -16.11 10.30 7.55
N GLU A 83 -17.29 10.16 8.16
CA GLU A 83 -17.43 10.19 9.62
C GLU A 83 -17.00 8.87 10.31
N LEU A 84 -16.79 7.79 9.55
CA LEU A 84 -16.52 6.46 10.11
C LEU A 84 -15.03 6.14 10.14
N PHE A 85 -14.34 6.31 9.02
CA PHE A 85 -12.91 6.01 8.84
C PHE A 85 -12.07 7.26 8.59
N GLY A 86 -12.68 8.40 8.24
CA GLY A 86 -11.95 9.64 7.98
C GLY A 86 -11.03 9.56 6.76
N ALA A 87 -11.29 8.62 5.84
CA ALA A 87 -10.43 8.31 4.71
C ALA A 87 -11.23 7.89 3.48
N THR A 88 -10.64 8.05 2.30
CA THR A 88 -11.16 7.53 1.03
C THR A 88 -10.05 6.79 0.31
N PHE A 89 -10.34 5.57 -0.13
CA PHE A 89 -9.36 4.74 -0.83
C PHE A 89 -9.23 5.16 -2.28
N LEU A 90 -8.05 4.96 -2.86
CA LEU A 90 -7.76 5.32 -4.25
C LEU A 90 -8.78 4.72 -5.23
N HIS A 91 -9.13 3.44 -5.07
CA HIS A 91 -10.07 2.77 -5.97
C HIS A 91 -11.47 3.39 -5.95
N GLU A 92 -11.88 4.04 -4.86
CA GLU A 92 -13.18 4.72 -4.74
C GLU A 92 -13.21 6.05 -5.52
N LEU A 93 -12.03 6.61 -5.82
CA LEU A 93 -11.87 7.84 -6.60
C LEU A 93 -11.78 7.58 -8.11
N MET A 94 -11.68 6.31 -8.53
CA MET A 94 -11.54 5.95 -9.94
C MET A 94 -12.91 5.93 -10.63
N GLU A 95 -13.05 6.69 -11.73
CA GLU A 95 -14.27 6.67 -12.56
C GLU A 95 -14.34 5.44 -13.47
N ASP A 96 -13.19 4.97 -13.98
CA ASP A 96 -13.14 3.77 -14.82
C ASP A 96 -13.23 2.50 -13.95
N GLU A 97 -14.31 1.74 -14.13
CA GLU A 97 -14.57 0.52 -13.36
C GLU A 97 -13.48 -0.55 -13.50
N LYS A 98 -12.76 -0.63 -14.63
CA LYS A 98 -11.64 -1.58 -14.77
C LYS A 98 -10.44 -1.15 -13.94
N ILE A 99 -10.14 0.15 -13.89
CA ILE A 99 -9.06 0.69 -13.05
C ILE A 99 -9.42 0.51 -11.58
N LYS A 100 -10.65 0.86 -11.21
CA LYS A 100 -11.20 0.65 -9.87
C LYS A 100 -11.05 -0.79 -9.40
N GLU A 101 -11.52 -1.78 -10.16
CA GLU A 101 -11.41 -3.17 -9.73
C GLU A 101 -9.96 -3.68 -9.69
N ARG A 102 -9.07 -3.15 -10.53
CA ARG A 102 -7.64 -3.50 -10.49
C ARG A 102 -6.87 -2.85 -9.34
N THR A 103 -7.32 -1.70 -8.87
CA THR A 103 -6.73 -0.96 -7.74
C THR A 103 -7.39 -1.29 -6.40
N ARG A 104 -8.47 -2.08 -6.42
CA ARG A 104 -9.12 -2.61 -5.24
C ARG A 104 -8.42 -3.88 -4.77
N ARG A 105 -8.09 -3.97 -3.47
CA ARG A 105 -7.45 -5.13 -2.84
C ARG A 105 -6.18 -5.59 -3.58
N VAL A 106 -5.23 -4.66 -3.73
CA VAL A 106 -3.95 -4.98 -4.37
C VAL A 106 -3.15 -5.89 -3.44
N PHE A 107 -2.73 -7.06 -3.90
CA PHE A 107 -1.90 -7.96 -3.09
C PHE A 107 -0.45 -7.48 -3.12
N GLY A 108 0.15 -7.20 -1.96
CA GLY A 108 1.52 -6.66 -1.91
C GLY A 108 2.60 -7.66 -2.34
N ARG A 109 2.27 -8.95 -2.48
CA ARG A 109 3.14 -9.94 -3.15
C ARG A 109 3.19 -9.79 -4.67
N ASP A 110 2.21 -9.13 -5.28
CA ASP A 110 2.15 -8.88 -6.72
C ASP A 110 2.70 -7.48 -7.02
N GLU A 111 4.01 -7.42 -7.30
CA GLU A 111 4.73 -6.18 -7.60
C GLU A 111 4.10 -5.40 -8.76
N LYS A 112 3.61 -6.09 -9.79
CA LYS A 112 3.00 -5.42 -10.96
C LYS A 112 1.65 -4.80 -10.62
N ALA A 113 0.89 -5.42 -9.72
CA ALA A 113 -0.36 -4.84 -9.25
C ALA A 113 -0.11 -3.59 -8.39
N ILE A 114 0.93 -3.59 -7.54
CA ILE A 114 1.35 -2.39 -6.79
C ILE A 114 1.78 -1.28 -7.75
N GLU A 115 2.64 -1.59 -8.72
CA GLU A 115 3.12 -0.63 -9.71
C GLU A 115 1.96 -0.04 -10.52
N TYR A 116 1.00 -0.88 -10.93
CA TYR A 116 -0.21 -0.43 -11.62
C TYR A 116 -1.05 0.53 -10.77
N ALA A 117 -1.26 0.24 -9.49
CA ALA A 117 -2.00 1.14 -8.59
C ALA A 117 -1.30 2.48 -8.40
N MET A 118 0.03 2.47 -8.28
CA MET A 118 0.83 3.70 -8.23
C MET A 118 0.81 4.48 -9.55
N GLN A 119 0.79 3.79 -10.68
CA GLN A 119 0.66 4.43 -12.00
C GLN A 119 -0.72 5.07 -12.17
N ALA A 120 -1.80 4.38 -11.77
CA ALA A 120 -3.15 4.91 -11.77
C ALA A 120 -3.31 6.14 -10.85
N LEU A 121 -2.58 6.18 -9.72
CA LEU A 121 -2.48 7.36 -8.87
C LEU A 121 -1.73 8.53 -9.54
N LYS A 122 -0.71 8.22 -10.34
CA LYS A 122 0.19 9.21 -10.94
C LYS A 122 -0.47 9.99 -12.07
N ASP A 123 -1.22 9.27 -12.90
CA ASP A 123 -1.91 9.73 -14.12
C ASP A 123 -3.10 10.65 -13.80
#